data_AF-A0A7L0LLX0-F1
#
_entry.id   AF-A0A7L0LLX0-F1
#
_cell.length_a   1.000
_cell.length_b   1.000
_cell.length_c   1.000
_cell.angle_alpha   90.00
_cell.angle_beta   90.00
_cell.angle_gamma   90.00
#
_symmetry.space_group_name_H-M   'P 1'
#
loop_
_entity.id
_entity.type
_entity.pdbx_description
1 polymer ?
#
loop_
_entity_poly.entity_id
_entity_poly.type
_entity_poly.pdbx_seq_one_letter_code
_entity_poly.pdbx_strand_id
1 'polypeptide(L)'
;CDYLPPFKHFATSAIHFAQEPEQWNSKAVVPPITLSTSFQQEEPGKNEGYVYTRFDNPSRHILEEVVGTLDGVGCHGQLMDWSSLAAADGAKYCE
;
A
#
# COMPACT_ATOMS: atom_id res chain seq x y z
N CYS A 1 -30.12 -4.04 20.97
CA CYS A 1 -28.64 -4.04 20.86
C CYS A 1 -28.31 -3.15 19.69
N ASP A 2 -27.94 -1.91 19.95
CA ASP A 2 -27.86 -0.87 18.92
C ASP A 2 -26.41 -0.76 18.45
N TYR A 3 -26.10 -1.45 17.35
CA TYR A 3 -24.81 -1.32 16.67
C TYR A 3 -24.87 -0.19 15.63
N LEU A 4 -23.71 0.40 15.34
CA LEU A 4 -23.57 1.35 14.25
C LEU A 4 -23.87 0.70 12.90
N PRO A 5 -24.39 1.45 11.92
CA PRO A 5 -24.59 0.94 10.57
C PRO A 5 -23.25 0.57 9.91
N PRO A 6 -23.23 -0.41 9.00
CA PRO A 6 -22.01 -0.81 8.31
C PRO A 6 -21.45 0.32 7.43
N PHE A 7 -20.13 0.38 7.31
CA PHE A 7 -19.46 1.34 6.43
C PHE A 7 -19.82 1.09 4.96
N LYS A 8 -20.16 2.17 4.24
CA LYS A 8 -20.53 2.10 2.83
C LYS A 8 -19.33 1.64 2.00
N HIS A 9 -19.55 0.69 1.08
CA HIS A 9 -18.53 0.15 0.17
C HIS A 9 -17.34 -0.59 0.80
N PHE A 10 -17.35 -0.88 2.11
CA PHE A 10 -16.24 -1.55 2.81
C PHE A 10 -15.73 -2.81 2.07
N ALA A 11 -16.64 -3.71 1.69
CA ALA A 11 -16.28 -4.94 1.00
C ALA A 11 -15.71 -4.70 -0.42
N THR A 12 -16.24 -3.72 -1.15
CA THR A 12 -15.76 -3.37 -2.49
C THR A 12 -14.37 -2.75 -2.41
N SER A 13 -14.17 -1.82 -1.48
CA SER A 13 -12.87 -1.19 -1.26
C SER A 13 -11.83 -2.21 -0.82
N ALA A 14 -12.18 -3.15 0.07
CA ALA A 14 -11.26 -4.19 0.52
C ALA A 14 -10.76 -5.10 -0.61
N ILE A 15 -11.57 -5.31 -1.66
CA ILE A 15 -11.26 -6.23 -2.75
C ILE A 15 -10.60 -5.53 -3.94
N HIS A 16 -11.05 -4.31 -4.28
CA HIS A 16 -10.65 -3.67 -5.54
C HIS A 16 -9.70 -2.50 -5.38
N PHE A 17 -9.69 -1.85 -4.20
CA PHE A 17 -8.83 -0.69 -4.01
C PHE A 17 -7.36 -1.08 -4.16
N ALA A 18 -6.58 -0.24 -4.85
CA ALA A 18 -5.17 -0.45 -5.16
C ALA A 18 -4.81 -1.76 -5.92
N GLN A 19 -5.81 -2.51 -6.41
CA GLN A 19 -5.61 -3.81 -7.09
C GLN A 19 -5.93 -3.75 -8.60
N GLU A 20 -5.80 -2.56 -9.20
CA GLU A 20 -6.07 -2.38 -10.63
C GLU A 20 -5.07 -3.19 -11.50
N PRO A 21 -5.55 -4.09 -12.39
CA PRO A 21 -4.69 -4.92 -13.23
C PRO A 21 -3.72 -4.12 -14.11
N GLU A 22 -4.08 -2.89 -14.47
CA GLU A 22 -3.31 -1.97 -15.31
C GLU A 22 -1.97 -1.56 -14.67
N GLN A 23 -1.80 -1.74 -13.36
CA GLN A 23 -0.53 -1.48 -12.68
C GLN A 23 0.57 -2.47 -13.10
N TRP A 24 0.18 -3.64 -13.63
CA TRP A 24 1.12 -4.71 -13.98
C TRP A 24 1.20 -4.88 -15.48
N ASN A 25 2.41 -5.01 -16.02
CA ASN A 25 2.63 -5.37 -17.42
C ASN A 25 1.94 -6.70 -17.80
N SER A 26 1.75 -7.60 -16.83
CA SER A 26 1.05 -8.88 -16.99
C SER A 26 -0.47 -8.78 -16.97
N LYS A 27 -1.04 -7.65 -16.55
CA LYS A 27 -2.48 -7.46 -16.29
C LYS A 27 -3.06 -8.52 -15.34
N ALA A 28 -2.27 -8.91 -14.33
CA ALA A 28 -2.71 -9.85 -13.33
C ALA A 28 -3.82 -9.24 -12.45
N VAL A 29 -4.90 -9.99 -12.25
CA VAL A 29 -6.04 -9.56 -11.41
C VAL A 29 -5.65 -9.54 -9.92
N VAL A 30 -4.82 -10.49 -9.50
CA VAL A 30 -4.22 -10.49 -8.17
C VAL A 30 -2.81 -9.91 -8.28
N PRO A 31 -2.44 -8.92 -7.45
CA PRO A 31 -1.10 -8.36 -7.49
C PRO A 31 0.00 -9.42 -7.31
N PRO A 32 1.10 -9.34 -8.08
CA PRO A 32 2.23 -10.23 -7.94
C PRO A 32 2.98 -9.97 -6.62
N ILE A 33 3.59 -11.03 -6.08
CA ILE A 33 4.44 -10.94 -4.89
C ILE A 33 5.87 -10.61 -5.32
N THR A 34 6.34 -9.41 -5.01
CA THR A 34 7.68 -8.93 -5.37
C THR A 34 8.66 -9.19 -4.23
N LEU A 35 9.42 -10.30 -4.34
CA LEU A 35 10.41 -10.70 -3.34
C LEU A 35 11.82 -10.12 -3.60
N SER A 36 11.99 -9.35 -4.67
CA SER A 36 13.28 -8.72 -4.96
C SER A 36 13.68 -7.77 -3.84
N THR A 37 14.96 -7.78 -3.49
CA THR A 37 15.50 -6.86 -2.49
C THR A 37 15.93 -5.53 -3.10
N SER A 38 16.35 -5.53 -4.37
CA SER A 38 16.83 -4.36 -5.11
C SER A 38 16.16 -4.28 -6.48
N PHE A 39 16.04 -3.06 -7.01
CA PHE A 39 15.40 -2.79 -8.30
C PHE A 39 16.38 -2.13 -9.27
N GLN A 40 16.12 -2.28 -10.56
CA GLN A 40 16.96 -1.69 -11.61
C GLN A 40 16.89 -0.16 -11.54
N GLN A 41 18.05 0.49 -11.69
CA GLN A 41 18.17 1.93 -11.84
C GLN A 41 18.64 2.22 -13.26
N GLU A 42 18.06 3.23 -13.90
CA GLU A 42 18.51 3.68 -15.22
C GLU A 42 19.93 4.26 -15.13
N GLU A 43 20.15 5.09 -14.10
CA GLU A 43 21.42 5.76 -13.79
C GLU A 43 21.54 5.89 -12.26
N PRO A 44 22.75 6.11 -11.70
CA PRO A 44 22.90 6.32 -10.26
C PRO A 44 22.00 7.45 -9.75
N GLY A 45 21.05 7.11 -8.87
CA GLY A 45 20.08 8.05 -8.31
C GLY A 45 18.80 8.24 -9.15
N LYS A 46 18.69 7.62 -10.32
CA LYS A 46 17.49 7.63 -11.17
C LYS A 46 16.84 6.24 -11.19
N ASN A 47 15.73 6.09 -10.48
CA ASN A 47 14.97 4.85 -10.36
C ASN A 47 13.54 5.03 -10.89
N GLU A 48 12.90 3.92 -11.27
CA GLU A 48 11.53 3.87 -11.78
C GLU A 48 10.50 3.59 -10.66
N GLY A 49 10.71 4.17 -9.47
CA GLY A 49 9.78 4.12 -8.35
C GLY A 49 10.30 3.39 -7.12
N TYR A 50 10.87 2.19 -7.30
CA TYR A 50 11.41 1.39 -6.19
C TYR A 50 12.92 1.27 -6.29
N VAL A 51 13.60 1.30 -5.14
CA VAL A 51 15.07 1.20 -5.06
C VAL A 51 15.50 -0.03 -4.27
N TYR A 52 14.97 -0.17 -3.06
CA TYR A 52 15.33 -1.24 -2.15
C TYR A 52 14.14 -1.58 -1.24
N THR A 53 13.84 -2.87 -1.13
CA THR A 53 12.58 -3.42 -0.55
C THR A 53 12.28 -2.97 0.88
N ARG A 54 13.34 -2.67 1.65
CA ARG A 54 13.19 -2.17 3.03
C ARG A 54 12.53 -0.79 3.04
N PHE A 55 12.93 0.10 2.13
CA PHE A 55 12.34 1.42 2.01
C PHE A 55 10.96 1.36 1.36
N ASP A 56 10.86 0.68 0.22
CA ASP A 56 9.60 0.56 -0.50
C ASP A 56 9.54 -0.74 -1.31
N ASN A 57 8.35 -1.32 -1.42
CA ASN A 57 8.08 -2.56 -2.13
C ASN A 57 6.69 -2.52 -2.79
N PRO A 58 6.54 -2.87 -4.08
CA PRO A 58 5.26 -2.81 -4.77
C PRO A 58 4.12 -3.57 -4.09
N SER A 59 4.41 -4.77 -3.57
CA SER A 59 3.38 -5.60 -2.91
C SER A 59 2.98 -5.04 -1.54
N ARG A 60 3.91 -4.39 -0.83
CA ARG A 60 3.61 -3.75 0.46
C ARG A 60 2.81 -2.46 0.26
N HIS A 61 3.17 -1.67 -0.74
CA HIS A 61 2.51 -0.41 -1.06
C HIS A 61 0.99 -0.59 -1.25
N ILE A 62 0.58 -1.63 -1.99
CA ILE A 62 -0.85 -1.97 -2.20
C ILE A 62 -1.55 -2.26 -0.88
N LEU A 63 -0.91 -3.04 0.00
CA LEU A 63 -1.50 -3.38 1.29
C LEU A 63 -1.68 -2.13 2.16
N GLU A 64 -0.70 -1.24 2.17
CA GLU A 64 -0.78 0.04 2.90
C GLU A 64 -1.91 0.92 2.37
N GLU A 65 -2.07 1.00 1.06
CA GLU A 65 -3.14 1.76 0.41
C GLU A 65 -4.54 1.20 0.72
N VAL A 66 -4.71 -0.12 0.68
CA VAL A 66 -5.98 -0.78 1.04
C VAL A 66 -6.33 -0.52 2.50
N VAL A 67 -5.38 -0.75 3.41
CA VAL A 67 -5.60 -0.59 4.85
C VAL A 67 -5.91 0.88 5.19
N GLY A 68 -5.15 1.83 4.65
CA GLY A 68 -5.41 3.26 4.88
C GLY A 68 -6.81 3.67 4.43
N THR A 69 -7.27 3.16 3.29
CA THR A 69 -8.61 3.42 2.77
C THR A 69 -9.70 2.80 3.64
N LEU A 70 -9.48 1.59 4.18
CA LEU A 70 -10.44 0.92 5.06
C LEU A 70 -10.55 1.60 6.43
N ASP A 71 -9.45 2.13 6.96
CA ASP A 71 -9.41 2.89 8.21
C ASP A 71 -9.91 4.34 8.04
N GLY A 72 -10.18 4.78 6.80
CA GLY A 72 -10.65 6.14 6.49
C GLY A 72 -9.57 7.20 6.67
N VAL A 73 -8.30 6.79 6.72
CA VAL A 73 -7.14 7.68 6.85
C VAL A 73 -6.67 8.05 5.44
N GLY A 74 -6.63 9.34 5.10
CA GLY A 74 -6.15 9.83 3.79
C GLY A 74 -4.63 9.68 3.56
N CYS A 75 -3.99 8.84 4.36
CA CYS A 75 -2.55 8.71 4.49
C CYS A 75 -2.04 7.51 3.71
N HIS A 76 -1.74 7.77 2.44
CA HIS A 76 -1.19 6.78 1.54
C HIS A 76 0.31 6.56 1.84
N GLY A 77 0.72 5.31 2.10
CA GLY A 77 2.12 4.88 1.96
C GLY A 77 3.04 4.83 3.19
N GLN A 78 2.53 4.84 4.44
CA GLN A 78 3.40 4.72 5.64
C GLN A 78 2.86 3.82 6.77
N LEU A 79 1.82 3.03 6.51
CA LEU A 79 1.09 2.32 7.58
C LEU A 79 1.74 1.00 8.03
N MET A 80 2.62 0.39 7.22
CA MET A 80 3.23 -0.91 7.51
C MET A 80 4.75 -0.81 7.63
N ASP A 81 5.24 0.02 8.56
CA ASP A 81 6.54 -0.29 9.16
C ASP A 81 6.38 -1.44 10.17
N TRP A 82 7.40 -2.29 10.29
CA TRP A 82 7.41 -3.61 10.94
C TRP A 82 7.06 -3.58 12.44
N SER A 83 6.84 -2.40 13.01
CA SER A 83 6.32 -2.21 14.35
C SER A 83 5.15 -1.22 14.32
N SER A 84 4.05 -1.57 14.98
CA SER A 84 2.87 -0.71 15.12
C SER A 84 3.19 0.65 15.76
N LEU A 85 4.33 0.78 16.45
CA LEU A 85 4.79 2.04 17.04
C LEU A 85 5.31 3.02 15.98
N ALA A 86 6.07 2.53 14.99
CA ALA A 86 6.56 3.35 13.91
C ALA A 86 5.43 3.78 12.95
N ALA A 87 4.45 2.91 12.73
CA ALA A 87 3.22 3.27 12.02
C ALA A 87 2.43 4.40 12.73
N ALA A 88 2.36 4.37 14.06
CA ALA A 88 1.71 5.42 14.86
C ALA A 88 2.45 6.76 14.80
N ASP A 89 3.78 6.75 14.67
CA ASP A 89 4.57 7.96 14.50
C ASP A 89 4.46 8.52 13.07
N GLY A 90 4.43 7.66 12.03
CA GLY A 90 4.19 8.07 10.64
C GLY A 90 2.83 8.73 10.45
N ALA A 91 1.77 8.21 11.09
CA ALA A 91 0.43 8.77 11.02
C ALA A 91 0.30 10.20 11.60
N LYS A 92 1.25 10.68 12.42
CA LYS A 92 1.25 12.06 12.96
C LYS A 92 1.66 13.10 11.93
N TYR A 93 2.34 12.72 10.85
CA TYR A 93 2.86 13.63 9.82
C TYR A 93 1.89 13.85 8.65
N CYS A 94 0.64 13.50 8.89
CA CYS A 94 -0.34 13.23 7.88
C CYS A 94 -1.52 14.19 8.12
N GLU A 95 -1.49 15.35 7.45
CA GLU A 95 -2.50 16.41 7.52
C GLU A 95 -3.67 16.17 6.54
#